data_AF-A0A520FT25-F1
#
_entry.id   AF-A0A520FT25-F1
#
_cell.length_a   1.000
_cell.length_b   1.000
_cell.length_c   1.000
_cell.angle_alpha   90.00
_cell.angle_beta   90.00
_cell.angle_gamma   90.00
#
_symmetry.space_group_name_H-M   'P 1'
#
loop_
_entity.id
_entity.type
_entity.pdbx_description
1 polymer ?
#
loop_
_entity_poly.entity_id
_entity_poly.type
_entity_poly.pdbx_seq_one_letter_code
_entity_poly.pdbx_strand_id
1 'polypeptide(L)'
;MGAERQIVNVAPGAINATSTDAVNGSQLYSVASQVNAVGGQIVNIVNNASSHFYSVNGGTKTDGNYDNNGATAVGAIASGINASASAANAVAMGTGATASTANSVALGNGATTTAATPKTGTTIRGTEYTFAGSNPTGVVSVGSAGAERQIQNVAAGRLSATSTDAVNGSQLYATNLAIETISAVAGAGINVTTAATGTGVAIGTSVAQVASGGTATYTAGNNMVLTQNGANTTFAVNDNPNFNSVTVGSTRITSNGIDAGGKTITNVAPGVKGTDAVNVNQLNSASAANNAYTDARVNALSNDLRGVAKNAYAGVAAAMAVQMPGSYVPGKTVMRIGGAVFKGESAVGVSFRRTAENNAWSLTGGVGLSRAGAAVTAGVEWVFN
;
A
#
# COMPACT_ATOMS: atom_id res chain seq x y z
N MET A 1 -86.18 -104.86 18.42
CA MET A 1 -85.58 -103.56 18.07
C MET A 1 -86.56 -102.86 17.14
N GLY A 2 -87.11 -101.71 17.53
CA GLY A 2 -88.05 -100.98 16.67
C GLY A 2 -87.28 -100.32 15.54
N ALA A 3 -87.66 -100.59 14.28
CA ALA A 3 -87.10 -99.89 13.14
C ALA A 3 -87.46 -98.40 13.21
N GLU A 4 -86.54 -97.53 12.81
CA GLU A 4 -86.83 -96.13 12.57
C GLU A 4 -87.97 -96.01 11.54
N ARG A 5 -88.95 -95.15 11.83
CA ARG A 5 -90.11 -94.92 10.95
C ARG A 5 -90.14 -93.46 10.53
N GLN A 6 -90.18 -93.22 9.22
CA GLN A 6 -90.46 -91.91 8.66
C GLN A 6 -91.96 -91.64 8.71
N ILE A 7 -92.34 -90.40 9.02
CA ILE A 7 -93.71 -89.91 8.83
C ILE A 7 -93.75 -89.20 7.47
N VAL A 8 -94.56 -89.72 6.55
CA VAL A 8 -94.67 -89.22 5.16
C VAL A 8 -95.99 -88.46 4.94
N ASN A 9 -96.06 -87.63 3.90
CA ASN A 9 -97.25 -86.84 3.52
C ASN A 9 -97.74 -85.82 4.57
N VAL A 10 -96.83 -85.29 5.39
CA VAL A 10 -97.15 -84.21 6.34
C VAL A 10 -97.28 -82.89 5.57
N ALA A 11 -98.48 -82.31 5.56
CA ALA A 11 -98.71 -80.96 5.03
C ALA A 11 -97.95 -79.92 5.87
N PRO A 12 -97.57 -78.73 5.33
CA PRO A 12 -96.93 -77.70 6.14
C PRO A 12 -97.80 -77.31 7.34
N GLY A 13 -97.23 -77.40 8.55
CA GLY A 13 -97.92 -76.98 9.78
C GLY A 13 -98.02 -75.46 9.86
N ALA A 14 -98.95 -74.92 10.65
CA ALA A 14 -98.99 -73.47 10.85
C ALA A 14 -97.75 -72.98 11.61
N ILE A 15 -97.09 -71.92 11.14
CA ILE A 15 -95.96 -71.28 11.84
C ILE A 15 -96.50 -70.09 12.64
N ASN A 16 -96.98 -70.35 13.84
CA ASN A 16 -97.44 -69.32 14.78
C ASN A 16 -97.27 -69.79 16.23
N ALA A 17 -97.37 -68.87 17.19
CA ALA A 17 -97.05 -69.11 18.60
C ALA A 17 -97.92 -70.17 19.31
N THR A 18 -99.12 -70.47 18.77
CA THR A 18 -100.07 -71.43 19.36
C THR A 18 -100.14 -72.76 18.62
N SER A 19 -99.36 -72.93 17.56
CA SER A 19 -99.41 -74.12 16.72
C SER A 19 -98.90 -75.36 17.46
N THR A 20 -99.67 -76.44 17.39
CA THR A 20 -99.25 -77.80 17.80
C THR A 20 -99.05 -78.70 16.59
N ASP A 21 -99.07 -78.15 15.38
CA ASP A 21 -98.90 -78.91 14.14
C ASP A 21 -97.48 -79.46 14.03
N ALA A 22 -97.35 -80.66 13.48
CA ALA A 22 -96.04 -81.16 13.06
C ALA A 22 -95.51 -80.32 11.88
N VAL A 23 -94.28 -79.84 11.98
CA VAL A 23 -93.60 -79.19 10.85
C VAL A 23 -93.03 -80.23 9.90
N ASN A 24 -93.12 -79.98 8.60
CA ASN A 24 -92.56 -80.88 7.60
C ASN A 24 -91.17 -80.43 7.12
N GLY A 25 -90.53 -81.27 6.30
CA GLY A 25 -89.18 -81.01 5.82
C GLY A 25 -89.03 -79.71 5.01
N SER A 26 -90.05 -79.25 4.29
CA SER A 26 -89.94 -78.01 3.50
C SER A 26 -89.88 -76.75 4.37
N GLN A 27 -90.59 -76.74 5.49
CA GLN A 27 -90.54 -75.63 6.45
C GLN A 27 -89.19 -75.56 7.18
N LEU A 28 -88.68 -76.71 7.64
CA LEU A 28 -87.35 -76.77 8.26
C LEU A 28 -86.25 -76.41 7.26
N TYR A 29 -86.37 -76.85 6.00
CA TYR A 29 -85.45 -76.48 4.93
C TYR A 29 -85.47 -74.97 4.63
N SER A 30 -86.64 -74.32 4.66
CA SER A 30 -86.76 -72.87 4.51
C SER A 30 -86.01 -72.11 5.61
N VAL A 31 -86.16 -72.53 6.87
CA VAL A 31 -85.39 -71.98 8.00
C VAL A 31 -83.89 -72.22 7.82
N ALA A 32 -83.48 -73.44 7.47
CA ALA A 32 -82.07 -73.77 7.25
C ALA A 32 -81.45 -72.91 6.13
N SER A 33 -82.20 -72.65 5.05
CA SER A 33 -81.77 -71.77 3.96
C SER A 33 -81.59 -70.32 4.43
N GLN A 34 -82.50 -69.79 5.25
CA GLN A 34 -82.37 -68.46 5.84
C GLN A 34 -81.17 -68.35 6.78
N VAL A 35 -80.94 -69.36 7.63
CA VAL A 35 -79.78 -69.40 8.54
C VAL A 35 -78.48 -69.41 7.74
N ASN A 36 -78.39 -70.19 6.67
CA ASN A 36 -77.21 -70.20 5.80
C ASN A 36 -77.01 -68.85 5.09
N ALA A 37 -78.09 -68.20 4.65
CA ALA A 37 -78.02 -66.86 4.06
C ALA A 37 -77.52 -65.82 5.07
N VAL A 38 -78.02 -65.86 6.31
CA VAL A 38 -77.54 -65.00 7.42
C VAL A 38 -76.07 -65.28 7.71
N GLY A 39 -75.66 -66.56 7.77
CA GLY A 39 -74.25 -66.93 7.94
C GLY A 39 -73.35 -66.33 6.85
N GLY A 40 -73.76 -66.41 5.59
CA GLY A 40 -73.06 -65.77 4.47
C GLY A 40 -73.01 -64.25 4.56
N GLN A 41 -74.12 -63.60 4.97
CA GLN A 41 -74.17 -62.16 5.20
C GLN A 41 -73.26 -61.72 6.35
N ILE A 42 -73.19 -62.47 7.45
CA ILE A 42 -72.29 -62.19 8.59
C ILE A 42 -70.83 -62.28 8.13
N VAL A 43 -70.46 -63.30 7.35
CA VAL A 43 -69.10 -63.42 6.79
C VAL A 43 -68.76 -62.22 5.92
N ASN A 44 -69.70 -61.79 5.07
CA ASN A 44 -69.50 -60.60 4.23
C ASN A 44 -69.39 -59.32 5.06
N ILE A 45 -70.22 -59.15 6.10
CA ILE A 45 -70.15 -57.99 6.99
C ILE A 45 -68.81 -57.96 7.73
N VAL A 46 -68.37 -59.07 8.32
CA VAL A 46 -67.10 -59.15 9.05
C VAL A 46 -65.91 -58.88 8.13
N ASN A 47 -65.92 -59.45 6.92
CA ASN A 47 -64.85 -59.23 5.94
C ASN A 47 -64.83 -57.78 5.43
N ASN A 48 -65.98 -57.18 5.18
CA ASN A 48 -66.10 -55.80 4.69
C ASN A 48 -66.00 -54.74 5.82
N ALA A 49 -66.11 -55.13 7.09
CA ALA A 49 -65.94 -54.24 8.24
C ALA A 49 -64.47 -53.92 8.54
N SER A 50 -63.52 -54.58 7.88
CA SER A 50 -62.10 -54.24 8.00
C SER A 50 -61.85 -52.87 7.37
N SER A 51 -61.23 -51.95 8.11
CA SER A 51 -60.68 -50.73 7.51
C SER A 51 -59.62 -51.13 6.46
N HIS A 52 -59.93 -50.97 5.18
CA HIS A 52 -58.96 -51.20 4.12
C HIS A 52 -57.89 -50.11 4.13
N PHE A 53 -56.63 -50.47 3.83
CA PHE A 53 -55.45 -49.58 3.79
C PHE A 53 -54.92 -49.05 5.13
N TYR A 54 -55.57 -49.35 6.25
CA TYR A 54 -55.09 -49.00 7.58
C TYR A 54 -54.83 -50.27 8.40
N SER A 55 -53.58 -50.48 8.83
CA SER A 55 -53.19 -51.64 9.63
C SER A 55 -52.37 -51.22 10.84
N VAL A 56 -52.72 -51.78 12.00
CA VAL A 56 -51.97 -51.61 13.26
C VAL A 56 -51.68 -53.01 13.80
N ASN A 57 -50.40 -53.38 13.87
CA ASN A 57 -50.02 -54.68 14.39
C ASN A 57 -49.74 -54.61 15.90
N GLY A 58 -50.80 -54.77 16.69
CA GLY A 58 -50.79 -54.70 18.16
C GLY A 58 -49.92 -55.72 18.88
N GLY A 59 -49.61 -56.86 18.26
CA GLY A 59 -49.07 -58.03 18.97
C GLY A 59 -50.11 -58.69 19.87
N THR A 60 -50.61 -57.98 20.90
CA THR A 60 -51.66 -58.46 21.82
C THR A 60 -52.93 -57.61 21.75
N LYS A 61 -54.08 -58.17 22.16
CA LYS A 61 -55.37 -57.46 22.23
C LYS A 61 -55.57 -56.70 23.55
N THR A 62 -54.50 -56.37 24.25
CA THR A 62 -54.54 -55.76 25.60
C THR A 62 -53.74 -54.47 25.71
N ASP A 63 -53.03 -54.08 24.64
CA ASP A 63 -52.26 -52.84 24.62
C ASP A 63 -53.16 -51.60 24.58
N GLY A 64 -52.63 -50.44 24.98
CA GLY A 64 -53.39 -49.19 25.02
C GLY A 64 -53.92 -48.76 23.65
N ASN A 65 -55.02 -48.01 23.65
CA ASN A 65 -55.76 -47.60 22.45
C ASN A 65 -56.33 -48.79 21.62
N TYR A 66 -56.38 -50.01 22.18
CA TYR A 66 -57.03 -51.16 21.53
C TYR A 66 -58.53 -50.92 21.27
N ASP A 67 -59.22 -50.31 22.23
CA ASP A 67 -60.64 -49.91 22.11
C ASP A 67 -60.82 -48.58 21.36
N ASN A 68 -59.78 -48.06 20.71
CA ASN A 68 -59.75 -46.75 20.04
C ASN A 68 -60.09 -45.57 20.97
N ASN A 69 -59.77 -45.69 22.26
CA ASN A 69 -60.03 -44.71 23.31
C ASN A 69 -58.84 -43.78 23.61
N GLY A 70 -57.78 -43.82 22.79
CA GLY A 70 -56.58 -43.00 22.94
C GLY A 70 -56.78 -41.54 22.54
N ALA A 71 -57.79 -41.22 21.73
CA ALA A 71 -58.22 -39.86 21.44
C ALA A 71 -59.22 -39.40 22.50
N THR A 72 -58.73 -38.75 23.57
CA THR A 72 -59.55 -38.42 24.74
C THR A 72 -60.11 -37.00 24.74
N ALA A 73 -59.58 -36.12 23.88
CA ALA A 73 -60.03 -34.74 23.75
C ALA A 73 -60.84 -34.51 22.47
N VAL A 74 -61.61 -33.42 22.47
CA VAL A 74 -62.44 -33.01 21.32
C VAL A 74 -61.55 -32.79 20.08
N GLY A 75 -61.94 -33.40 18.96
CA GLY A 75 -61.24 -33.27 17.68
C GLY A 75 -59.88 -33.98 17.62
N ALA A 76 -59.53 -34.80 18.62
CA ALA A 76 -58.25 -35.50 18.67
C ALA A 76 -58.24 -36.75 17.77
N ILE A 77 -57.05 -37.14 17.32
CA ILE A 77 -56.81 -38.38 16.55
C ILE A 77 -55.69 -39.16 17.23
N ALA A 78 -55.94 -40.42 17.59
CA ALA A 78 -54.93 -41.33 18.12
C ALA A 78 -54.84 -42.59 17.26
N SER A 79 -53.76 -42.69 16.50
CA SER A 79 -53.50 -43.73 15.50
C SER A 79 -52.26 -44.54 15.89
N GLY A 80 -52.46 -45.78 16.35
CA GLY A 80 -51.39 -46.69 16.75
C GLY A 80 -51.56 -47.25 18.16
N ILE A 81 -50.74 -48.26 18.48
CA ILE A 81 -50.72 -48.95 19.77
C ILE A 81 -50.22 -47.97 20.83
N ASN A 82 -50.89 -47.85 21.97
CA ASN A 82 -50.55 -46.89 23.02
C ASN A 82 -50.51 -45.41 22.55
N ALA A 83 -51.07 -45.09 21.37
CA ALA A 83 -51.16 -43.71 20.93
C ALA A 83 -52.16 -42.95 21.81
N SER A 84 -51.79 -41.75 22.28
CA SER A 84 -52.62 -40.93 23.15
C SER A 84 -52.66 -39.48 22.66
N ALA A 85 -53.84 -39.00 22.27
CA ALA A 85 -54.08 -37.61 21.91
C ALA A 85 -55.05 -37.01 22.93
N SER A 86 -54.49 -36.31 23.93
CA SER A 86 -55.20 -35.85 25.12
C SER A 86 -55.50 -34.35 25.15
N ALA A 87 -55.09 -33.61 24.13
CA ALA A 87 -55.42 -32.20 23.96
C ALA A 87 -56.34 -31.95 22.75
N ALA A 88 -57.09 -30.85 22.79
CA ALA A 88 -58.04 -30.50 21.74
C ALA A 88 -57.34 -30.37 20.37
N ASN A 89 -57.95 -30.96 19.33
CA ASN A 89 -57.41 -30.99 17.96
C ASN A 89 -55.99 -31.58 17.83
N ALA A 90 -55.54 -32.41 18.79
CA ALA A 90 -54.21 -33.01 18.76
C ALA A 90 -54.19 -34.31 17.95
N VAL A 91 -53.08 -34.61 17.30
CA VAL A 91 -52.88 -35.84 16.53
C VAL A 91 -51.70 -36.61 17.08
N ALA A 92 -51.93 -37.83 17.57
CA ALA A 92 -50.90 -38.79 17.93
C ALA A 92 -50.88 -39.92 16.89
N MET A 93 -49.81 -40.02 16.12
CA MET A 93 -49.65 -41.01 15.05
C MET A 93 -48.37 -41.81 15.25
N GLY A 94 -48.52 -43.10 15.53
CA GLY A 94 -47.42 -44.04 15.79
C GLY A 94 -47.53 -44.70 17.17
N THR A 95 -46.85 -45.84 17.32
CA THR A 95 -46.86 -46.60 18.59
C THR A 95 -46.31 -45.76 19.74
N GLY A 96 -47.08 -45.54 20.80
CA GLY A 96 -46.69 -44.74 21.97
C GLY A 96 -46.57 -43.24 21.69
N ALA A 97 -47.02 -42.75 20.54
CA ALA A 97 -47.06 -41.31 20.27
C ALA A 97 -48.01 -40.62 21.26
N THR A 98 -47.59 -39.50 21.86
CA THR A 98 -48.37 -38.76 22.85
C THR A 98 -48.49 -37.28 22.46
N ALA A 99 -49.69 -36.86 22.05
CA ALA A 99 -50.00 -35.49 21.69
C ALA A 99 -50.85 -34.83 22.80
N SER A 100 -50.17 -34.16 23.73
CA SER A 100 -50.74 -33.51 24.92
C SER A 100 -50.82 -31.99 24.80
N THR A 101 -50.46 -31.42 23.66
CA THR A 101 -50.55 -29.97 23.37
C THR A 101 -51.64 -29.73 22.32
N ALA A 102 -52.50 -28.72 22.53
CA ALA A 102 -53.59 -28.42 21.62
C ALA A 102 -53.07 -28.07 20.20
N ASN A 103 -53.85 -28.39 19.18
CA ASN A 103 -53.53 -28.13 17.76
C ASN A 103 -52.14 -28.65 17.32
N SER A 104 -51.63 -29.72 17.95
CA SER A 104 -50.27 -30.23 17.73
C SER A 104 -50.26 -31.68 17.25
N VAL A 105 -49.16 -32.09 16.65
CA VAL A 105 -48.97 -33.43 16.08
C VAL A 105 -47.76 -34.11 16.72
N ALA A 106 -47.94 -35.29 17.31
CA ALA A 106 -46.87 -36.25 17.60
C ALA A 106 -46.83 -37.29 16.49
N LEU A 107 -45.73 -37.34 15.73
CA LEU A 107 -45.56 -38.20 14.57
C LEU A 107 -44.36 -39.14 14.76
N GLY A 108 -44.64 -40.43 14.86
CA GLY A 108 -43.65 -41.49 15.00
C GLY A 108 -43.67 -42.18 16.37
N ASN A 109 -42.95 -43.30 16.47
CA ASN A 109 -42.94 -44.13 17.67
C ASN A 109 -42.40 -43.35 18.89
N GLY A 110 -43.17 -43.29 19.97
CA GLY A 110 -42.79 -42.57 21.19
C GLY A 110 -42.60 -41.06 21.00
N ALA A 111 -43.10 -40.47 19.91
CA ALA A 111 -43.05 -39.03 19.70
C ALA A 111 -43.93 -38.31 20.72
N THR A 112 -43.48 -37.18 21.25
CA THR A 112 -44.22 -36.41 22.26
C THR A 112 -44.27 -34.94 21.89
N THR A 113 -45.44 -34.31 21.96
CA THR A 113 -45.55 -32.84 21.82
C THR A 113 -45.25 -32.13 23.13
N THR A 114 -44.60 -30.98 23.05
CA THR A 114 -44.51 -29.99 24.14
C THR A 114 -45.05 -28.65 23.65
N ALA A 115 -45.28 -27.72 24.58
CA ALA A 115 -45.75 -26.38 24.22
C ALA A 115 -44.79 -25.70 23.24
N ALA A 116 -45.34 -25.06 22.21
CA ALA A 116 -44.54 -24.26 21.29
C ALA A 116 -43.80 -23.16 22.05
N THR A 117 -42.56 -22.87 21.65
CA THR A 117 -41.76 -21.77 22.22
C THR A 117 -41.64 -20.66 21.18
N PRO A 118 -42.49 -19.62 21.23
CA PRO A 118 -42.41 -18.44 20.37
C PRO A 118 -40.99 -17.85 20.32
N LYS A 119 -40.50 -17.57 19.11
CA LYS A 119 -39.26 -16.83 18.87
C LYS A 119 -39.53 -15.71 17.88
N THR A 120 -39.42 -14.48 18.33
CA THR A 120 -39.67 -13.27 17.53
C THR A 120 -38.46 -12.85 16.72
N GLY A 121 -37.26 -13.28 17.11
CA GLY A 121 -36.00 -12.88 16.48
C GLY A 121 -34.76 -13.31 17.27
N THR A 122 -33.61 -12.76 16.88
CA THR A 122 -32.32 -12.90 17.56
C THR A 122 -31.47 -11.64 17.35
N THR A 123 -30.37 -11.50 18.09
CA THR A 123 -29.39 -10.43 17.88
C THR A 123 -28.06 -11.04 17.44
N ILE A 124 -27.53 -10.60 16.30
CA ILE A 124 -26.23 -11.03 15.78
C ILE A 124 -25.35 -9.79 15.66
N ARG A 125 -24.22 -9.78 16.38
CA ARG A 125 -23.25 -8.65 16.40
C ARG A 125 -23.87 -7.28 16.70
N GLY A 126 -24.88 -7.24 17.57
CA GLY A 126 -25.57 -6.00 17.96
C GLY A 126 -26.69 -5.56 17.00
N THR A 127 -26.88 -6.28 15.88
CA THR A 127 -28.01 -6.06 14.97
C THR A 127 -29.14 -7.02 15.29
N GLU A 128 -30.35 -6.50 15.45
CA GLU A 128 -31.57 -7.28 15.66
C GLU A 128 -32.10 -7.86 14.34
N TYR A 129 -32.48 -9.13 14.36
CA TYR A 129 -33.10 -9.84 13.24
C TYR A 129 -34.43 -10.44 13.69
N THR A 130 -35.53 -10.05 13.06
CA THR A 130 -36.85 -10.60 13.34
C THR A 130 -37.12 -11.85 12.51
N PHE A 131 -37.87 -12.80 13.08
CA PHE A 131 -38.30 -14.01 12.41
C PHE A 131 -39.80 -13.98 12.08
N ALA A 132 -40.16 -14.53 10.91
CA ALA A 132 -41.55 -14.82 10.59
C ALA A 132 -42.10 -15.97 11.45
N GLY A 133 -43.42 -16.06 11.58
CA GLY A 133 -44.08 -17.15 12.32
C GLY A 133 -43.88 -17.09 13.84
N SER A 134 -43.66 -15.91 14.41
CA SER A 134 -43.35 -15.72 15.84
C SER A 134 -44.44 -16.20 16.81
N ASN A 135 -45.68 -16.43 16.34
CA ASN A 135 -46.80 -16.90 17.14
C ASN A 135 -47.30 -18.28 16.65
N PRO A 136 -46.59 -19.38 16.95
CA PRO A 136 -47.00 -20.73 16.57
C PRO A 136 -48.31 -21.14 17.27
N THR A 137 -49.22 -21.78 16.52
CA THR A 137 -50.50 -22.28 17.04
C THR A 137 -50.42 -23.67 17.65
N GLY A 138 -49.31 -24.38 17.41
CA GLY A 138 -49.02 -25.74 17.87
C GLY A 138 -47.64 -26.18 17.39
N VAL A 139 -47.31 -27.45 17.60
CA VAL A 139 -46.04 -28.05 17.15
C VAL A 139 -46.27 -29.32 16.34
N VAL A 140 -45.32 -29.65 15.47
CA VAL A 140 -45.18 -31.01 14.92
C VAL A 140 -43.90 -31.60 15.53
N SER A 141 -44.06 -32.56 16.42
CA SER A 141 -42.96 -33.30 17.02
C SER A 141 -42.80 -34.64 16.31
N VAL A 142 -41.60 -34.90 15.79
CA VAL A 142 -41.26 -36.18 15.16
C VAL A 142 -40.58 -37.15 16.12
N GLY A 143 -40.47 -36.82 17.42
CA GLY A 143 -39.71 -37.59 18.39
C GLY A 143 -39.91 -37.11 19.81
N SER A 144 -38.98 -37.44 20.68
CA SER A 144 -38.93 -36.98 22.07
C SER A 144 -37.48 -36.68 22.44
N ALA A 145 -37.25 -36.00 23.57
CA ALA A 145 -35.90 -35.66 24.01
C ALA A 145 -35.06 -36.93 24.20
N GLY A 146 -33.89 -37.00 23.57
CA GLY A 146 -33.03 -38.18 23.54
C GLY A 146 -33.46 -39.27 22.53
N ALA A 147 -34.55 -39.04 21.79
CA ALA A 147 -35.05 -39.90 20.72
C ALA A 147 -35.41 -39.04 19.48
N GLU A 148 -34.50 -38.15 19.11
CA GLU A 148 -34.61 -37.27 17.95
C GLU A 148 -34.55 -38.07 16.64
N ARG A 149 -35.21 -37.56 15.61
CA ARG A 149 -35.22 -38.17 14.27
C ARG A 149 -34.66 -37.20 13.24
N GLN A 150 -33.98 -37.75 12.23
CA GLN A 150 -33.67 -37.01 11.03
C GLN A 150 -34.93 -36.89 10.16
N ILE A 151 -35.19 -35.68 9.66
CA ILE A 151 -36.20 -35.47 8.62
C ILE A 151 -35.47 -35.49 7.27
N GLN A 152 -35.72 -36.54 6.49
CA GLN A 152 -35.03 -36.76 5.22
C GLN A 152 -35.88 -36.31 4.04
N ASN A 153 -35.23 -36.03 2.89
CA ASN A 153 -35.87 -35.61 1.64
C ASN A 153 -36.66 -34.29 1.73
N VAL A 154 -36.20 -33.38 2.59
CA VAL A 154 -36.74 -32.03 2.71
C VAL A 154 -36.24 -31.20 1.52
N ALA A 155 -37.15 -30.77 0.64
CA ALA A 155 -36.84 -29.81 -0.42
C ALA A 155 -36.35 -28.47 0.18
N ALA A 156 -35.65 -27.67 -0.62
CA ALA A 156 -35.15 -26.37 -0.14
C ALA A 156 -36.32 -25.45 0.23
N GLY A 157 -36.30 -24.91 1.46
CA GLY A 157 -37.29 -23.94 1.92
C GLY A 157 -37.10 -22.58 1.24
N ARG A 158 -38.11 -21.73 1.24
CA ARG A 158 -37.94 -20.35 0.74
C ARG A 158 -36.99 -19.55 1.64
N LEU A 159 -36.09 -18.78 1.05
CA LEU A 159 -35.18 -17.87 1.77
C LEU A 159 -35.68 -16.43 1.61
N SER A 160 -36.64 -16.04 2.43
CA SER A 160 -37.18 -14.67 2.47
C SER A 160 -37.58 -14.26 3.89
N ALA A 161 -37.72 -12.96 4.14
CA ALA A 161 -38.06 -12.41 5.46
C ALA A 161 -39.41 -12.91 6.02
N THR A 162 -40.30 -13.39 5.14
CA THR A 162 -41.62 -13.90 5.50
C THR A 162 -41.73 -15.42 5.43
N SER A 163 -40.63 -16.14 5.18
CA SER A 163 -40.65 -17.60 5.05
C SER A 163 -40.84 -18.28 6.40
N THR A 164 -41.67 -19.31 6.41
CA THR A 164 -41.88 -20.22 7.56
C THR A 164 -41.59 -21.67 7.16
N ASP A 165 -40.88 -21.88 6.05
CA ASP A 165 -40.53 -23.22 5.56
C ASP A 165 -39.35 -23.77 6.35
N ALA A 166 -39.26 -25.09 6.49
CA ALA A 166 -38.05 -25.73 6.99
C ALA A 166 -36.89 -25.53 6.00
N VAL A 167 -35.73 -25.11 6.50
CA VAL A 167 -34.50 -25.05 5.70
C VAL A 167 -33.81 -26.40 5.69
N ASN A 168 -33.31 -26.82 4.53
CA ASN A 168 -32.57 -28.08 4.41
C ASN A 168 -31.05 -27.87 4.49
N GLY A 169 -30.30 -28.98 4.54
CA GLY A 169 -28.84 -28.96 4.70
C GLY A 169 -28.09 -28.25 3.57
N SER A 170 -28.56 -28.29 2.33
CA SER A 170 -27.85 -27.64 1.21
C SER A 170 -27.91 -26.11 1.30
N GLN A 171 -28.98 -25.56 1.87
CA GLN A 171 -29.11 -24.11 2.10
C GLN A 171 -28.19 -23.63 3.23
N LEU A 172 -28.10 -24.39 4.32
CA LEU A 172 -27.16 -24.10 5.39
C LEU A 172 -25.71 -24.23 4.92
N TYR A 173 -25.41 -25.26 4.13
CA TYR A 173 -24.09 -25.46 3.52
C TYR A 173 -23.70 -24.28 2.61
N ALA A 174 -24.60 -23.81 1.74
CA ALA A 174 -24.33 -22.65 0.89
C ALA A 174 -24.00 -21.38 1.70
N THR A 175 -24.66 -21.19 2.84
CA THR A 175 -24.37 -20.08 3.76
C THR A 175 -23.00 -20.23 4.41
N ASN A 176 -22.66 -21.43 4.90
CA ASN A 176 -21.35 -21.71 5.49
C ASN A 176 -20.22 -21.50 4.49
N LEU A 177 -20.39 -21.94 3.24
CA LEU A 177 -19.42 -21.73 2.17
C LEU A 177 -19.18 -20.24 1.88
N ALA A 178 -20.24 -19.43 1.89
CA ALA A 178 -20.13 -17.97 1.75
C ALA A 178 -19.35 -17.35 2.91
N ILE A 179 -19.59 -17.81 4.15
CA ILE A 179 -18.87 -17.34 5.35
C ILE A 179 -17.38 -17.72 5.31
N GLU A 180 -17.04 -18.95 4.91
CA GLU A 180 -15.65 -19.40 4.75
C GLU A 180 -14.89 -18.55 3.73
N THR A 181 -15.54 -18.21 2.62
CA THR A 181 -14.98 -17.32 1.58
C THR A 181 -14.69 -15.93 2.15
N ILE A 182 -15.62 -15.37 2.94
CA ILE A 182 -15.42 -14.08 3.61
C ILE A 182 -14.26 -14.16 4.61
N SER A 183 -14.15 -15.25 5.37
CA SER A 183 -13.07 -15.44 6.35
C SER A 183 -11.69 -15.45 5.69
N ALA A 184 -11.56 -16.08 4.52
CA ALA A 184 -10.30 -16.10 3.78
C ALA A 184 -9.86 -14.70 3.32
N VAL A 185 -10.80 -13.87 2.86
CA VAL A 185 -10.50 -12.50 2.40
C VAL A 185 -10.30 -11.55 3.58
N ALA A 186 -11.13 -11.61 4.62
CA ALA A 186 -11.01 -10.75 5.80
C ALA A 186 -9.73 -11.03 6.60
N GLY A 187 -9.21 -12.26 6.54
CA GLY A 187 -7.92 -12.64 7.12
C GLY A 187 -6.70 -12.32 6.24
N ALA A 188 -6.89 -11.96 4.97
CA ALA A 188 -5.80 -11.65 4.07
C ALA A 188 -5.24 -10.26 4.43
N GLY A 189 -4.03 -10.23 4.99
CA GLY A 189 -3.29 -8.98 5.14
C GLY A 189 -2.39 -8.70 3.92
N ILE A 190 -1.35 -7.88 4.08
CA ILE A 190 -0.44 -7.50 2.98
C ILE A 190 0.93 -8.15 3.12
N ASN A 191 1.53 -8.57 2.00
CA ASN A 191 2.93 -8.98 1.98
C ASN A 191 3.81 -7.74 1.77
N VAL A 192 4.78 -7.56 2.66
CA VAL A 192 5.79 -6.49 2.59
C VAL A 192 7.15 -7.13 2.38
N THR A 193 7.90 -6.64 1.40
CA THR A 193 9.26 -7.06 1.12
C THR A 193 10.06 -5.87 0.57
N THR A 194 11.39 -5.95 0.63
CA THR A 194 12.27 -5.00 -0.03
C THR A 194 13.05 -5.70 -1.15
N ALA A 195 13.24 -5.01 -2.26
CA ALA A 195 14.00 -5.48 -3.41
C ALA A 195 14.80 -4.32 -4.00
N ALA A 196 15.98 -4.62 -4.55
CA ALA A 196 16.82 -3.65 -5.22
C ALA A 196 16.79 -3.87 -6.74
N THR A 197 16.80 -2.78 -7.50
CA THR A 197 17.07 -2.76 -8.94
C THR A 197 18.18 -1.76 -9.22
N GLY A 198 19.05 -2.05 -10.20
CA GLY A 198 20.21 -1.21 -10.50
C GLY A 198 21.19 -1.10 -9.32
N THR A 199 21.54 0.13 -8.93
CA THR A 199 22.44 0.43 -7.80
C THR A 199 21.71 0.60 -6.46
N GLY A 200 20.42 0.26 -6.39
CA GLY A 200 19.65 0.30 -5.16
C GLY A 200 20.21 -0.64 -4.09
N VAL A 201 19.95 -0.33 -2.82
CA VAL A 201 20.34 -1.16 -1.67
C VAL A 201 19.06 -1.63 -0.97
N ALA A 202 18.84 -2.94 -0.92
CA ALA A 202 17.74 -3.56 -0.18
C ALA A 202 18.33 -4.36 1.00
N ILE A 203 17.81 -4.12 2.20
CA ILE A 203 18.26 -4.76 3.44
C ILE A 203 17.06 -5.45 4.07
N GLY A 204 17.17 -6.76 4.34
CA GLY A 204 16.06 -7.59 4.80
C GLY A 204 15.12 -7.98 3.65
N THR A 205 15.29 -9.20 3.13
CA THR A 205 14.63 -9.67 1.89
C THR A 205 13.57 -10.74 2.12
N SER A 206 13.27 -11.11 3.37
CA SER A 206 12.19 -12.05 3.65
C SER A 206 10.84 -11.36 3.52
N VAL A 207 9.93 -11.94 2.73
CA VAL A 207 8.54 -11.52 2.69
C VAL A 207 7.95 -11.66 4.08
N ALA A 208 7.49 -10.54 4.64
CA ALA A 208 6.77 -10.49 5.90
C ALA A 208 5.31 -10.18 5.62
N GLN A 209 4.42 -10.99 6.18
CA GLN A 209 2.98 -10.80 6.04
C GLN A 209 2.50 -9.94 7.21
N VAL A 210 1.98 -8.75 6.93
CA VAL A 210 1.29 -7.91 7.91
C VAL A 210 -0.16 -8.37 7.92
N ALA A 211 -0.54 -9.15 8.94
CA ALA A 211 -1.88 -9.71 9.11
C ALA A 211 -2.97 -8.62 9.10
N SER A 212 -4.22 -9.01 8.84
CA SER A 212 -5.37 -8.11 8.95
C SER A 212 -5.43 -7.47 10.35
N GLY A 213 -5.58 -6.14 10.41
CA GLY A 213 -5.49 -5.37 11.66
C GLY A 213 -4.05 -5.13 12.19
N GLY A 214 -3.04 -5.71 11.55
CA GLY A 214 -1.64 -5.43 11.82
C GLY A 214 -1.19 -4.06 11.26
N THR A 215 -0.07 -3.55 11.77
CA THR A 215 0.49 -2.27 11.32
C THR A 215 1.79 -2.50 10.55
N ALA A 216 1.83 -2.03 9.29
CA ALA A 216 3.08 -1.92 8.55
C ALA A 216 3.79 -0.62 8.97
N THR A 217 4.95 -0.74 9.62
CA THR A 217 5.73 0.42 10.05
C THR A 217 6.83 0.69 9.04
N TYR A 218 6.83 1.90 8.48
CA TYR A 218 7.91 2.39 7.63
C TYR A 218 8.70 3.44 8.41
N THR A 219 9.97 3.16 8.68
CA THR A 219 10.82 4.04 9.48
C THR A 219 11.65 4.94 8.57
N ALA A 220 11.53 6.25 8.75
CA ALA A 220 12.36 7.23 8.06
C ALA A 220 13.80 7.20 8.59
N GLY A 221 14.78 7.07 7.69
CA GLY A 221 16.18 7.36 8.02
C GLY A 221 16.49 8.86 7.95
N ASN A 222 17.74 9.25 8.27
CA ASN A 222 18.14 10.67 8.39
C ASN A 222 17.81 11.56 7.17
N ASN A 223 17.90 11.01 5.96
CA ASN A 223 17.71 11.76 4.70
C ASN A 223 16.33 11.56 4.08
N MET A 224 15.41 10.87 4.76
CA MET A 224 14.09 10.54 4.25
C MET A 224 13.02 11.18 5.14
N VAL A 225 11.93 11.63 4.54
CA VAL A 225 10.73 12.11 5.22
C VAL A 225 9.57 11.22 4.78
N LEU A 226 8.87 10.64 5.75
CA LEU A 226 7.66 9.85 5.52
C LEU A 226 6.49 10.58 6.16
N THR A 227 5.47 10.90 5.36
CA THR A 227 4.24 11.54 5.82
C THR A 227 3.07 10.61 5.58
N GLN A 228 2.32 10.31 6.63
CA GLN A 228 1.05 9.58 6.54
C GLN A 228 -0.12 10.55 6.72
N ASN A 229 -1.07 10.53 5.79
CA ASN A 229 -2.36 11.20 5.93
C ASN A 229 -3.48 10.22 5.54
N GLY A 230 -4.05 9.57 6.55
CA GLY A 230 -4.99 8.46 6.35
C GLY A 230 -4.32 7.28 5.64
N ALA A 231 -4.90 6.86 4.50
CA ALA A 231 -4.37 5.77 3.69
C ALA A 231 -3.21 6.17 2.75
N ASN A 232 -2.95 7.48 2.61
CA ASN A 232 -1.88 7.97 1.74
C ASN A 232 -0.56 8.07 2.52
N THR A 233 0.50 7.52 1.93
CA THR A 233 1.87 7.68 2.41
C THR A 233 2.70 8.38 1.34
N THR A 234 3.37 9.47 1.71
CA THR A 234 4.30 10.20 0.84
C THR A 234 5.72 9.98 1.32
N PHE A 235 6.62 9.70 0.36
CA PHE A 235 8.05 9.57 0.59
C PHE A 235 8.74 10.78 -0.05
N ALA A 236 9.52 11.52 0.75
CA ALA A 236 10.28 12.67 0.30
C ALA A 236 11.72 12.60 0.79
N VAL A 237 12.61 13.37 0.14
CA VAL A 237 13.96 13.62 0.65
C VAL A 237 13.86 14.74 1.68
N ASN A 238 14.64 14.66 2.75
CA ASN A 238 14.77 15.74 3.72
C ASN A 238 15.29 17.01 3.02
N ASP A 239 14.73 18.19 3.35
CA ASP A 239 15.17 19.49 2.81
C ASP A 239 16.66 19.76 3.09
N ASN A 240 17.19 19.23 4.19
CA ASN A 240 18.59 19.35 4.60
C ASN A 240 19.24 17.96 4.73
N PRO A 241 19.46 17.25 3.60
CA PRO A 241 19.99 15.90 3.66
C PRO A 241 21.47 15.93 4.05
N ASN A 242 21.89 14.99 4.90
CA ASN A 242 23.27 14.80 5.33
C ASN A 242 23.86 13.58 4.61
N PHE A 243 24.67 13.83 3.58
CA PHE A 243 25.37 12.80 2.82
C PHE A 243 26.85 12.79 3.16
N ASN A 244 27.44 11.60 3.34
CA ASN A 244 28.91 11.46 3.37
C ASN A 244 29.54 11.88 2.04
N SER A 245 28.85 11.58 0.93
CA SER A 245 29.20 12.08 -0.39
C SER A 245 28.05 11.97 -1.38
N VAL A 246 28.07 12.82 -2.40
CA VAL A 246 27.20 12.74 -3.57
C VAL A 246 28.08 12.55 -4.81
N THR A 247 27.81 11.52 -5.60
CA THR A 247 28.54 11.21 -6.83
C THR A 247 27.60 11.32 -8.03
N VAL A 248 28.02 12.06 -9.05
CA VAL A 248 27.31 12.18 -10.33
C VAL A 248 28.31 11.94 -11.46
N GLY A 249 28.27 10.76 -12.07
CA GLY A 249 29.30 10.32 -13.01
C GLY A 249 30.68 10.31 -12.35
N SER A 250 31.62 11.09 -12.88
CA SER A 250 32.98 11.24 -12.31
C SER A 250 33.13 12.41 -11.31
N THR A 251 32.07 13.20 -11.08
CA THR A 251 32.10 14.34 -10.16
C THR A 251 31.64 13.90 -8.78
N ARG A 252 32.32 14.37 -7.72
CA ARG A 252 31.99 13.99 -6.34
C ARG A 252 32.01 15.20 -5.41
N ILE A 253 30.99 15.31 -4.56
CA ILE A 253 30.94 16.23 -3.42
C ILE A 253 31.17 15.41 -2.16
N THR A 254 32.05 15.88 -1.29
CA THR A 254 32.50 15.19 -0.07
C THR A 254 32.67 16.19 1.07
N SER A 255 32.94 15.70 2.28
CA SER A 255 33.35 16.56 3.40
C SER A 255 34.63 17.37 3.14
N ASN A 256 35.46 16.95 2.18
CA ASN A 256 36.69 17.64 1.80
C ASN A 256 36.50 18.66 0.66
N GLY A 257 35.27 18.81 0.13
CA GLY A 257 34.95 19.72 -0.96
C GLY A 257 34.50 19.02 -2.26
N ILE A 258 34.68 19.71 -3.38
CA ILE A 258 34.25 19.30 -4.72
C ILE A 258 35.44 18.71 -5.49
N ASP A 259 35.30 17.48 -5.97
CA ASP A 259 36.15 16.90 -7.01
C ASP A 259 35.39 16.94 -8.35
N ALA A 260 35.86 17.75 -9.29
CA ALA A 260 35.26 17.91 -10.60
C ALA A 260 35.56 16.76 -11.58
N GLY A 261 36.41 15.78 -11.20
CA GLY A 261 36.76 14.65 -12.07
C GLY A 261 37.35 15.08 -13.41
N GLY A 262 38.18 16.13 -13.38
CA GLY A 262 38.78 16.76 -14.56
C GLY A 262 37.81 17.52 -15.48
N LYS A 263 36.57 17.76 -15.04
CA LYS A 263 35.59 18.57 -15.78
C LYS A 263 35.72 20.05 -15.43
N THR A 264 35.26 20.91 -16.34
CA THR A 264 35.17 22.35 -16.10
C THR A 264 34.06 22.65 -15.09
N ILE A 265 34.31 23.60 -14.19
CA ILE A 265 33.30 24.17 -13.30
C ILE A 265 32.83 25.49 -13.93
N THR A 266 31.61 25.50 -14.49
CA THR A 266 31.02 26.68 -15.12
C THR A 266 30.09 27.41 -14.14
N ASN A 267 29.63 28.61 -14.52
CA ASN A 267 28.75 29.47 -13.71
C ASN A 267 29.34 29.89 -12.34
N VAL A 268 30.68 29.98 -12.25
CA VAL A 268 31.37 30.53 -11.09
C VAL A 268 31.34 32.07 -11.17
N ALA A 269 30.57 32.69 -10.29
CA ALA A 269 30.55 34.15 -10.13
C ALA A 269 31.93 34.68 -9.69
N PRO A 270 32.27 35.97 -9.93
CA PRO A 270 33.51 36.54 -9.41
C PRO A 270 33.58 36.39 -7.88
N GLY A 271 34.68 35.80 -7.38
CA GLY A 271 34.92 35.67 -5.96
C GLY A 271 35.13 37.03 -5.29
N VAL A 272 34.58 37.22 -4.09
CA VAL A 272 34.65 38.49 -3.35
C VAL A 272 35.47 38.32 -2.06
N LYS A 273 35.32 37.17 -1.37
CA LYS A 273 36.08 36.82 -0.17
C LYS A 273 37.32 35.99 -0.53
N GLY A 274 38.31 35.98 0.36
CA GLY A 274 39.55 35.23 0.16
C GLY A 274 39.39 33.69 0.08
N THR A 275 38.23 33.16 0.44
CA THR A 275 37.89 31.73 0.35
C THR A 275 36.99 31.38 -0.83
N ASP A 276 36.60 32.38 -1.63
CA ASP A 276 35.77 32.15 -2.80
C ASP A 276 36.62 31.64 -3.96
N ALA A 277 36.02 30.83 -4.84
CA ALA A 277 36.67 30.45 -6.09
C ALA A 277 36.84 31.68 -7.00
N VAL A 278 38.01 31.78 -7.65
CA VAL A 278 38.29 32.81 -8.64
C VAL A 278 37.85 32.31 -10.02
N ASN A 279 37.07 33.11 -10.75
CA ASN A 279 36.71 32.76 -12.12
C ASN A 279 37.73 33.27 -13.15
N VAL A 280 37.63 32.78 -14.39
CA VAL A 280 38.60 33.10 -15.44
C VAL A 280 38.62 34.59 -15.80
N ASN A 281 37.49 35.29 -15.67
CA ASN A 281 37.43 36.73 -15.93
C ASN A 281 38.28 37.52 -14.91
N GLN A 282 38.22 37.17 -13.63
CA GLN A 282 39.06 37.80 -12.60
C GLN A 282 40.55 37.54 -12.85
N LEU A 283 40.92 36.32 -13.23
CA LEU A 283 42.30 35.99 -13.59
C LEU A 283 42.77 36.81 -14.79
N ASN A 284 41.95 36.91 -15.83
CA ASN A 284 42.25 37.71 -17.02
C ASN A 284 42.37 39.21 -16.69
N SER A 285 41.50 39.75 -15.83
CA SER A 285 41.57 41.16 -15.39
C SER A 285 42.84 41.43 -14.57
N ALA A 286 43.21 40.53 -13.66
CA ALA A 286 44.45 40.65 -12.88
C ALA A 286 45.69 40.56 -13.79
N SER A 287 45.68 39.62 -14.76
CA SER A 287 46.74 39.48 -15.76
C SER A 287 46.88 40.75 -16.61
N ALA A 288 45.76 41.31 -17.10
CA ALA A 288 45.75 42.55 -17.85
C ALA A 288 46.30 43.74 -17.04
N ALA A 289 45.93 43.85 -15.76
CA ALA A 289 46.44 44.90 -14.87
C ALA A 289 47.96 44.78 -14.64
N ASN A 290 48.46 43.57 -14.43
CA ASN A 290 49.90 43.31 -14.24
C ASN A 290 50.72 43.62 -15.50
N ASN A 291 50.20 43.24 -16.67
CA ASN A 291 50.83 43.56 -17.96
C ASN A 291 50.89 45.08 -18.15
N ALA A 292 49.79 45.80 -17.91
CA ALA A 292 49.75 47.26 -18.01
C ALA A 292 50.75 47.94 -17.06
N TYR A 293 50.88 47.46 -15.81
CA TYR A 293 51.88 47.96 -14.86
C TYR A 293 53.31 47.74 -15.35
N THR A 294 53.60 46.54 -15.86
CA THR A 294 54.92 46.18 -16.37
C THR A 294 55.27 46.99 -17.61
N ASP A 295 54.34 47.11 -18.55
CA ASP A 295 54.50 47.92 -19.77
C ASP A 295 54.76 49.39 -19.41
N ALA A 296 54.03 49.95 -18.44
CA ALA A 296 54.27 51.31 -17.96
C ALA A 296 55.69 51.47 -17.38
N ARG A 297 56.15 50.50 -16.56
CA ARG A 297 57.48 50.56 -15.96
C ARG A 297 58.60 50.40 -17.00
N VAL A 298 58.43 49.50 -17.97
CA VAL A 298 59.38 49.29 -19.08
C VAL A 298 59.45 50.53 -19.96
N ASN A 299 58.32 51.16 -20.27
CA ASN A 299 58.28 52.39 -21.06
C ASN A 299 58.95 53.56 -20.33
N ALA A 300 58.71 53.72 -19.03
CA ALA A 300 59.39 54.73 -18.22
C ALA A 300 60.90 54.53 -18.22
N LEU A 301 61.37 53.30 -17.98
CA LEU A 301 62.79 52.96 -18.04
C LEU A 301 63.38 53.21 -19.44
N SER A 302 62.65 52.85 -20.50
CA SER A 302 63.06 53.10 -21.89
C SER A 302 63.25 54.60 -22.14
N ASN A 303 62.37 55.44 -21.61
CA ASN A 303 62.47 56.89 -21.73
C ASN A 303 63.63 57.47 -20.91
N ASP A 304 63.83 57.01 -19.68
CA ASP A 304 64.97 57.41 -18.85
C ASP A 304 66.29 57.03 -19.51
N LEU A 305 66.41 55.81 -20.04
CA LEU A 305 67.59 55.36 -20.79
C LEU A 305 67.84 56.22 -22.04
N ARG A 306 66.79 56.58 -22.78
CA ARG A 306 66.90 57.52 -23.90
C ARG A 306 67.35 58.91 -23.43
N GLY A 307 66.88 59.37 -22.28
CA GLY A 307 67.30 60.63 -21.66
C GLY A 307 68.77 60.61 -21.25
N VAL A 308 69.21 59.57 -20.54
CA VAL A 308 70.61 59.34 -20.18
C VAL A 308 71.49 59.28 -21.44
N ALA A 309 71.07 58.55 -22.47
CA ALA A 309 71.81 58.48 -23.73
C ALA A 309 71.95 59.87 -24.38
N LYS A 310 70.87 60.64 -24.49
CA LYS A 310 70.90 62.01 -25.04
C LYS A 310 71.77 62.96 -24.21
N ASN A 311 71.68 62.90 -22.89
CA ASN A 311 72.51 63.72 -22.02
C ASN A 311 73.99 63.34 -22.11
N ALA A 312 74.31 62.05 -22.18
CA ALA A 312 75.67 61.57 -22.40
C ALA A 312 76.21 62.02 -23.76
N TYR A 313 75.43 61.89 -24.84
CA TYR A 313 75.82 62.36 -26.18
C TYR A 313 76.03 63.89 -26.21
N ALA A 314 75.17 64.66 -25.55
CA ALA A 314 75.31 66.11 -25.42
C ALA A 314 76.51 66.52 -24.55
N GLY A 315 76.86 65.73 -23.52
CA GLY A 315 78.09 65.92 -22.73
C GLY A 315 79.35 65.71 -23.56
N VAL A 316 79.38 64.67 -24.41
CA VAL A 316 80.48 64.44 -25.38
C VAL A 316 80.57 65.60 -26.38
N ALA A 317 79.43 66.07 -26.92
CA ALA A 317 79.41 67.24 -27.79
C ALA A 317 79.98 68.48 -27.07
N ALA A 318 79.63 68.72 -25.79
CA ALA A 318 80.18 69.84 -25.02
C ALA A 318 81.70 69.74 -24.84
N ALA A 319 82.22 68.54 -24.53
CA ALA A 319 83.65 68.30 -24.43
C ALA A 319 84.37 68.55 -25.77
N MET A 320 83.77 68.16 -26.90
CA MET A 320 84.32 68.42 -28.23
C MET A 320 84.23 69.91 -28.65
N ALA A 321 83.23 70.64 -28.16
CA ALA A 321 83.05 72.06 -28.45
C ALA A 321 84.08 72.93 -27.70
N VAL A 322 84.56 72.48 -26.54
CA VAL A 322 85.65 73.12 -25.79
C VAL A 322 86.99 72.75 -26.41
N GLN A 323 87.32 73.42 -27.51
CA GLN A 323 88.59 73.24 -28.19
C GLN A 323 89.57 74.31 -27.73
N MET A 324 90.73 73.92 -27.19
CA MET A 324 91.70 74.90 -26.70
C MET A 324 92.26 75.76 -27.87
N PRO A 325 92.44 77.07 -27.69
CA PRO A 325 92.98 77.93 -28.75
C PRO A 325 94.45 77.56 -29.03
N GLY A 326 94.77 77.07 -30.23
CA GLY A 326 96.12 76.57 -30.56
C GLY A 326 97.23 77.63 -30.65
N SER A 327 96.88 78.92 -30.65
CA SER A 327 97.82 80.04 -30.77
C SER A 327 98.42 80.42 -29.42
N TYR A 328 99.75 80.38 -29.30
CA TYR A 328 100.49 80.88 -28.14
C TYR A 328 100.91 82.33 -28.39
N VAL A 329 100.25 83.28 -27.71
CA VAL A 329 100.56 84.71 -27.84
C VAL A 329 101.03 85.23 -26.48
N PRO A 330 102.34 85.46 -26.28
CA PRO A 330 102.89 85.92 -25.01
C PRO A 330 102.21 87.19 -24.51
N GLY A 331 101.86 87.25 -23.23
CA GLY A 331 101.24 88.44 -22.63
C GLY A 331 99.77 88.68 -23.00
N LYS A 332 99.14 87.86 -23.86
CA LYS A 332 97.72 88.00 -24.24
C LYS A 332 96.85 86.81 -23.79
N THR A 333 95.55 87.05 -23.73
CA THR A 333 94.51 86.01 -23.61
C THR A 333 93.92 85.77 -24.99
N VAL A 334 93.95 84.51 -25.44
CA VAL A 334 93.28 84.08 -26.68
C VAL A 334 91.99 83.40 -26.28
N MET A 335 90.87 83.79 -26.90
CA MET A 335 89.56 83.15 -26.72
C MET A 335 89.16 82.44 -28.01
N ARG A 336 88.51 81.28 -27.90
CA ARG A 336 87.94 80.54 -29.01
C ARG A 336 86.52 80.12 -28.68
N ILE A 337 85.65 80.21 -29.67
CA ILE A 337 84.28 79.70 -29.61
C ILE A 337 84.21 78.52 -30.57
N GLY A 338 83.82 77.35 -30.07
CA GLY A 338 83.67 76.12 -30.83
C GLY A 338 82.21 75.64 -30.80
N GLY A 339 81.74 75.10 -31.90
CA GLY A 339 80.49 74.34 -31.96
C GLY A 339 80.79 72.88 -32.26
N ALA A 340 80.05 71.97 -31.65
CA ALA A 340 80.16 70.54 -31.95
C ALA A 340 78.78 69.87 -31.97
N VAL A 341 78.69 68.78 -32.73
CA VAL A 341 77.51 67.92 -32.82
C VAL A 341 77.95 66.46 -32.72
N PHE A 342 77.30 65.67 -31.87
CA PHE A 342 77.55 64.24 -31.71
C PHE A 342 76.25 63.46 -31.56
N LYS A 343 76.04 62.46 -32.43
CA LYS A 343 74.83 61.61 -32.47
C LYS A 343 73.50 62.39 -32.35
N GLY A 344 73.41 63.53 -33.03
CA GLY A 344 72.21 64.37 -33.08
C GLY A 344 72.08 65.40 -31.96
N GLU A 345 72.99 65.43 -30.99
CA GLU A 345 73.03 66.44 -29.92
C GLU A 345 74.10 67.50 -30.20
N SER A 346 73.80 68.76 -29.92
CA SER A 346 74.68 69.90 -30.19
C SER A 346 75.16 70.57 -28.89
N ALA A 347 76.33 71.22 -28.98
CA ALA A 347 76.91 71.98 -27.88
C ALA A 347 77.76 73.15 -28.40
N VAL A 348 77.92 74.15 -27.55
CA VAL A 348 78.79 75.31 -27.79
C VAL A 348 79.80 75.40 -26.66
N GLY A 349 81.06 75.61 -27.01
CA GLY A 349 82.16 75.75 -26.06
C GLY A 349 82.85 77.09 -26.23
N VAL A 350 83.17 77.73 -25.12
CA VAL A 350 84.07 78.88 -25.09
C VAL A 350 85.31 78.46 -24.32
N SER A 351 86.46 78.58 -24.95
CA SER A 351 87.75 78.29 -24.35
C SER A 351 88.63 79.53 -24.38
N PHE A 352 89.55 79.60 -23.44
CA PHE A 352 90.55 80.64 -23.39
C PHE A 352 91.91 80.05 -23.05
N ARG A 353 92.97 80.71 -23.51
CA ARG A 353 94.35 80.45 -23.12
C ARG A 353 95.01 81.77 -22.76
N ARG A 354 95.62 81.83 -21.57
CA ARG A 354 96.51 82.92 -21.15
C ARG A 354 97.92 82.37 -21.12
N THR A 355 98.79 82.90 -21.98
CA THR A 355 100.20 82.52 -22.01
C THR A 355 101.05 83.55 -21.28
N ALA A 356 101.98 83.10 -20.44
CA ALA A 356 102.94 83.95 -19.74
C ALA A 356 103.74 84.82 -20.71
N GLU A 357 104.19 85.99 -20.25
CA GLU A 357 104.95 86.93 -21.09
C GLU A 357 106.28 86.35 -21.60
N ASN A 358 106.89 85.46 -20.82
CA ASN A 358 108.11 84.74 -21.20
C ASN A 358 107.84 83.46 -22.00
N ASN A 359 106.59 83.20 -22.39
CA ASN A 359 106.14 81.99 -23.09
C ASN A 359 106.43 80.65 -22.36
N ALA A 360 106.82 80.69 -21.08
CA ALA A 360 107.25 79.50 -20.35
C ALA A 360 106.07 78.64 -19.85
N TRP A 361 104.89 79.23 -19.68
CA TRP A 361 103.69 78.51 -19.26
C TRP A 361 102.42 79.11 -19.86
N SER A 362 101.37 78.30 -19.97
CA SER A 362 100.03 78.77 -20.33
C SER A 362 98.97 78.16 -19.42
N LEU A 363 97.99 79.00 -19.04
CA LEU A 363 96.78 78.58 -18.36
C LEU A 363 95.68 78.48 -19.41
N THR A 364 95.03 77.32 -19.49
CA THR A 364 93.89 77.07 -20.35
C THR A 364 92.64 76.82 -19.51
N GLY A 365 91.51 77.26 -20.01
CA GLY A 365 90.23 76.99 -19.39
C GLY A 365 89.12 77.06 -20.43
N GLY A 366 87.99 76.44 -20.15
CA GLY A 366 86.85 76.52 -21.03
C GLY A 366 85.58 75.98 -20.42
N VAL A 367 84.47 76.44 -20.98
CA VAL A 367 83.12 76.05 -20.57
C VAL A 367 82.39 75.55 -21.81
N GLY A 368 81.87 74.32 -21.74
CA GLY A 368 81.00 73.72 -22.73
C GLY A 368 79.56 73.75 -22.23
N LEU A 369 78.65 74.26 -23.05
CA LEU A 369 77.23 74.31 -22.76
C LEU A 369 76.49 73.38 -23.73
N SER A 370 75.69 72.47 -23.19
CA SER A 370 74.78 71.62 -23.95
C SER A 370 73.47 71.42 -23.20
N ARG A 371 72.52 70.69 -23.80
CA ARG A 371 71.27 70.30 -23.12
C ARG A 371 71.48 69.52 -21.83
N ALA A 372 72.64 68.86 -21.66
CA ALA A 372 72.97 68.09 -20.47
C ALA A 372 73.45 68.97 -19.31
N GLY A 373 73.65 70.27 -19.56
CA GLY A 373 74.18 71.24 -18.60
C GLY A 373 75.51 71.84 -19.05
N ALA A 374 76.21 72.44 -18.09
CA ALA A 374 77.52 73.03 -18.30
C ALA A 374 78.63 72.07 -17.88
N ALA A 375 79.65 71.93 -18.71
CA ALA A 375 80.91 71.27 -18.38
C ALA A 375 82.02 72.32 -18.34
N VAL A 376 82.93 72.21 -17.38
CA VAL A 376 84.06 73.13 -17.23
C VAL A 376 85.36 72.33 -17.30
N THR A 377 86.36 72.89 -17.95
CA THR A 377 87.72 72.35 -17.99
C THR A 377 88.72 73.44 -17.67
N ALA A 378 89.82 73.05 -17.03
CA ALA A 378 90.96 73.90 -16.74
C ALA A 378 92.23 73.05 -16.88
N GLY A 379 93.27 73.63 -17.45
CA GLY A 379 94.55 72.99 -17.66
C GLY A 379 95.69 73.98 -17.52
N VAL A 380 96.86 73.50 -17.12
CA VAL A 380 98.09 74.28 -17.12
C VAL A 380 99.10 73.52 -17.95
N GLU A 381 99.84 74.26 -18.77
CA GLU A 381 100.86 73.73 -19.65
C GLU A 381 102.16 74.48 -19.40
N TRP A 382 103.26 73.75 -19.47
CA TRP A 382 104.61 74.29 -19.28
C TRP A 382 105.48 73.83 -20.44
N VAL A 383 106.35 74.73 -20.92
CA VAL A 383 107.29 74.45 -22.00
C VAL A 383 108.68 74.33 -21.37
N PHE A 384 109.35 73.21 -21.61
CA PHE A 384 110.73 72.96 -21.19
C PHE A 384 111.60 72.71 -22.43
N ASN A 385 112.91 72.94 -22.30
CA ASN A 385 113.88 72.66 -23.35
C ASN A 385 114.39 71.22 -23.29
#